data_AF-A0A8S3BWH8-F1
#
_entry.id   AF-A0A8S3BWH8-F1
#
_cell.length_a   1.000
_cell.length_b   1.000
_cell.length_c   1.000
_cell.angle_alpha   90.00
_cell.angle_beta   90.00
_cell.angle_gamma   90.00
#
_symmetry.space_group_name_H-M   'P 1'
#
loop_
_entity.id
_entity.type
_entity.pdbx_description
1 polymer ?
#
loop_
_entity_poly.entity_id
_entity_poly.type
_entity_poly.pdbx_seq_one_letter_code
_entity_poly.pdbx_strand_id
1 'polypeptide(L)' 'HVTETDLRINIPQIDNRYFLSGQHRMRIVLTQDERNRRPCQSSGYGEVRDYTVQIIQKPAY' A
#
# COMPACT_ATOMS: atom_id res chain seq x y z
N HIS A 1 -8.37 1.20 26.72
CA HIS A 1 -9.02 0.84 25.45
C HIS A 1 -7.99 0.95 24.34
N VAL A 2 -7.50 -0.18 23.83
CA VAL A 2 -6.68 -0.19 22.62
C VAL A 2 -7.66 -0.17 21.45
N THR A 3 -7.75 0.94 20.74
CA THR A 3 -8.46 0.97 19.46
C THR A 3 -7.55 0.32 18.45
N GLU A 4 -7.91 -0.87 18.01
CA GLU A 4 -7.17 -1.67 17.04
C GLU A 4 -7.12 -0.93 15.70
N THR A 5 -6.06 -0.16 15.45
CA THR A 5 -5.76 0.43 14.13
C THR A 5 -5.16 -0.65 13.24
N ASP A 6 -6.02 -1.51 12.72
CA ASP A 6 -5.63 -2.48 11.70
C ASP A 6 -5.26 -1.74 10.40
N LEU A 7 -4.00 -1.91 9.97
CA LEU A 7 -3.55 -1.43 8.67
C LEU A 7 -4.16 -2.31 7.57
N ARG A 8 -5.25 -1.84 6.94
CA ARG A 8 -5.88 -2.51 5.80
C ARG A 8 -5.29 -2.00 4.50
N ILE A 9 -4.77 -2.92 3.68
CA ILE A 9 -4.20 -2.61 2.36
C ILE A 9 -5.11 -3.23 1.30
N ASN A 10 -5.67 -2.39 0.43
CA ASN A 10 -6.42 -2.85 -0.73
C ASN A 10 -5.45 -3.16 -1.87
N ILE A 11 -5.47 -4.39 -2.36
CA ILE A 11 -4.67 -4.78 -3.54
C ILE A 11 -5.49 -4.40 -4.79
N PRO A 12 -4.96 -3.55 -5.70
CA PRO A 12 -5.67 -3.18 -6.91
C PRO A 12 -5.90 -4.40 -7.82
N GLN A 13 -7.13 -4.59 -8.27
CA GLN A 13 -7.50 -5.59 -9.26
C GLN A 13 -7.29 -4.99 -10.65
N ILE A 14 -6.69 -5.74 -11.58
CA ILE A 14 -6.44 -5.23 -12.95
C ILE A 14 -7.68 -5.34 -13.84
N ASP A 15 -8.44 -6.44 -13.73
CA ASP A 15 -9.63 -6.68 -14.55
C ASP A 15 -10.84 -7.12 -13.71
N ASN A 16 -11.00 -6.53 -12.53
CA ASN A 16 -12.13 -6.76 -11.61
C ASN A 16 -12.32 -8.23 -11.14
N ARG A 17 -11.38 -9.13 -11.47
CA ARG A 17 -11.44 -10.58 -11.15
C ARG A 17 -10.13 -11.19 -10.68
N TYR A 18 -8.98 -10.58 -10.98
CA TYR A 18 -7.68 -11.13 -10.63
C TYR A 18 -6.80 -10.07 -9.95
N PHE A 19 -6.18 -10.47 -8.84
CA PHE A 19 -4.99 -9.82 -8.32
C PHE A 19 -3.79 -10.36 -9.10
N LEU A 20 -2.88 -9.50 -9.54
CA LEU A 20 -1.59 -9.96 -10.02
C LEU A 20 -0.88 -10.66 -8.87
N SER A 21 -0.62 -11.95 -9.00
CA SER A 21 0.31 -12.66 -8.12
C SER A 21 1.75 -12.26 -8.47
N GLY A 22 2.66 -12.48 -7.52
CA GLY A 22 4.09 -12.19 -7.71
C GLY A 22 4.56 -10.90 -7.04
N GLN A 23 5.74 -10.42 -7.47
CA GLN A 23 6.42 -9.28 -6.83
C GLN A 23 5.83 -7.95 -7.26
N HIS A 24 5.49 -7.13 -6.27
CA HIS A 24 4.94 -5.79 -6.44
C HIS A 24 5.71 -4.81 -5.58
N ARG A 25 5.73 -3.54 -6.00
CA ARG A 25 6.27 -2.46 -5.18
C ARG A 25 5.16 -1.84 -4.36
N MET A 26 5.29 -1.89 -3.04
CA MET A 26 4.49 -1.12 -2.09
C MET A 26 5.27 0.12 -1.68
N ARG A 27 4.61 1.29 -1.66
CA ARG A 27 5.19 2.54 -1.18
C ARG A 27 4.42 3.04 0.04
N ILE A 28 5.11 3.16 1.16
CA ILE A 28 4.57 3.78 2.38
C ILE A 28 5.09 5.21 2.45
N VAL A 29 4.18 6.17 2.62
CA VAL A 29 4.50 7.60 2.75
C VAL A 29 4.01 8.08 4.11
N LEU A 30 4.94 8.43 4.99
CA LEU A 30 4.65 9.19 6.19
C LEU A 30 4.68 10.67 5.84
N THR A 31 3.58 11.37 6.05
CA THR A 31 3.51 12.82 5.83
C THR A 31 2.60 13.48 6.84
N GLN A 32 2.92 14.72 7.20
CA GLN A 32 2.08 15.57 8.07
C GLN A 32 1.05 16.38 7.28
N ASP A 33 1.22 16.50 5.96
CA ASP A 33 0.33 17.27 5.08
C ASP A 33 -0.37 16.33 4.10
N GLU A 34 -1.70 16.31 4.16
CA GLU A 34 -2.53 15.48 3.29
C GLU A 34 -2.37 15.81 1.80
N ARG A 35 -1.93 17.02 1.46
CA ARG A 35 -1.63 17.43 0.08
C ARG A 35 -0.48 16.64 -0.53
N ASN A 36 0.43 16.14 0.31
CA ASN A 36 1.56 15.31 -0.09
C ASN A 36 1.21 13.84 -0.33
N ARG A 37 -0.05 13.44 -0.13
CA ARG A 37 -0.54 12.08 -0.47
C ARG A 37 -0.72 11.86 -1.98
N ARG A 38 -0.54 12.90 -2.80
CA ARG A 38 -0.66 12.81 -4.27
C ARG A 38 0.64 12.28 -4.90
N PRO A 39 0.55 11.53 -6.02
CA PRO A 39 1.74 11.11 -6.75
C PRO A 39 2.56 12.32 -7.21
N CYS A 40 3.88 12.15 -7.20
CA CYS A 40 4.87 13.14 -7.64
C CYS A 40 4.98 14.44 -6.81
N GLN A 41 4.43 14.47 -5.59
CA GLN A 41 4.62 15.60 -4.67
C GLN A 41 5.90 15.48 -3.84
N SER A 42 6.55 16.61 -3.59
CA SER A 42 7.69 16.68 -2.66
C SER A 42 7.16 16.86 -1.24
N SER A 43 7.47 15.91 -0.36
CA SER A 43 7.16 16.04 1.06
C SER A 43 8.32 16.82 1.71
N GLY A 44 8.07 18.03 2.21
CA GLY A 44 9.11 18.79 2.95
C GLY A 44 9.50 18.11 4.26
N TYR A 45 8.53 17.49 4.93
CA TYR A 45 8.71 16.67 6.12
C TYR A 45 7.94 15.35 5.94
N GLY A 46 8.61 14.23 6.22
CA GLY A 46 8.05 12.91 6.03
C GLY A 46 9.10 11.86 5.66
N GLU A 47 8.66 10.62 5.52
CA GLU A 47 9.50 9.50 5.10
C GLU A 47 8.80 8.72 3.99
N VAL A 48 9.57 8.33 2.98
CA VAL A 48 9.10 7.45 1.91
C VAL A 48 9.93 6.18 1.94
N ARG A 49 9.27 5.03 2.05
CA ARG A 49 9.92 3.73 1.91
C ARG A 49 9.20 2.87 0.88
N ASP A 50 10.02 2.31 0.01
CA ASP A 50 9.61 1.34 -0.99
C ASP A 50 9.96 -0.06 -0.49
N TYR A 51 8.98 -0.97 -0.57
CA TYR A 51 9.11 -2.36 -0.21
C TYR A 51 8.75 -3.24 -1.41
N THR A 52 9.45 -4.35 -1.56
CA THR A 52 9.02 -5.43 -2.45
C THR A 52 8.12 -6.37 -1.66
N VAL A 53 6.88 -6.53 -2.10
CA VAL A 53 5.91 -7.47 -1.50
C VAL A 53 5.58 -8.57 -2.50
N GLN A 54 5.40 -9.79 -2.00
CA GLN A 54 4.96 -10.92 -2.83
C GLN A 54 3.49 -11.20 -2.57
N ILE A 55 2.66 -11.05 -3.61
CA ILE A 55 1.23 -11.34 -3.55
C ILE A 55 1.03 -12.81 -3.91
N ILE A 56 0.47 -13.57 -2.98
CA ILE A 56 0.14 -14.99 -3.15
C ILE A 56 -1.38 -15.18 -3.09
N GLN A 57 -1.92 -16.03 -3.97
CA GLN A 57 -3.32 -16.40 -3.90
C GLN A 57 -3.55 -17.28 -2.67
N LYS A 58 -4.58 -16.98 -1.90
CA LYS A 58 -5.04 -17.88 -0.86
C LYS A 58 -5.62 -19.14 -1.53
N PRO A 59 -5.13 -20.35 -1.21
CA PRO A 59 -5.74 -21.56 -1.71
C PRO A 59 -7.20 -21.65 -1.26
N ALA A 60 -8.11 -22.04 -2.16
CA ALA A 60 -9.44 -22.47 -1.76
C ALA A 60 -9.31 -23.86 -1.15
N TYR A 61 -9.71 -24.02 0.11
CA TYR A 61 -9.93 -25.32 0.74
C TYR A 61 -11.42 -25.64 0.63
#